data_AF-A0A7K3Y3X6-F1
#
_entry.id   AF-A0A7K3Y3X6-F1
#
_cell.length_a   1.000
_cell.length_b   1.000
_cell.length_c   1.000
_cell.angle_alpha   90.00
_cell.angle_beta   90.00
_cell.angle_gamma   90.00
#
_symmetry.space_group_name_H-M   'P 1'
#
loop_
_entity.id
_entity.type
_entity.pdbx_description
1 polymer ?
#
loop_
_entity_poly.entity_id
_entity_poly.type
_entity_poly.pdbx_seq_one_letter_code
_entity_poly.pdbx_strand_id
1 'polypeptide(L)'
;MDNFLDDTAVSPVIGEMLMIVLALLLVSIFSVTLLDLLPSERSPSVEIKPDYTDTNSVTLYHKGGDWIKRSDIQVIVFRGRETLKSEWDLPDKSVQSFDLGDSVIVQLVPHSERFIDGDIIRLVSGKSTVFSGTYDK
;
A
#
# COMPACT_ATOMS: atom_id res chain seq x y z
N MET A 1 -65.25 38.24 24.09
CA MET A 1 -64.24 37.24 24.48
C MET A 1 -63.64 36.81 23.17
N ASP A 2 -62.58 37.48 22.77
CA ASP A 2 -62.07 37.39 21.42
C ASP A 2 -60.72 36.70 21.59
N ASN A 3 -60.75 35.37 21.42
CA ASN A 3 -59.57 34.55 21.42
C ASN A 3 -58.82 34.87 20.14
N PHE A 4 -57.85 35.78 20.25
CA PHE A 4 -56.84 36.02 19.22
C PHE A 4 -56.01 34.74 19.16
N LEU A 5 -56.47 33.78 18.34
CA LEU A 5 -55.67 32.62 17.98
C LEU A 5 -54.44 33.18 17.29
N ASP A 6 -53.35 33.17 18.02
CA ASP A 6 -52.03 33.63 17.63
C ASP A 6 -51.48 32.67 16.57
N ASP A 7 -52.00 32.78 15.35
CA ASP A 7 -51.47 32.15 14.14
C ASP A 7 -50.35 33.03 13.52
N THR A 8 -49.90 34.04 14.27
CA THR A 8 -48.90 34.99 13.84
C THR A 8 -47.49 34.38 13.93
N ALA A 9 -46.97 33.97 12.77
CA ALA A 9 -45.55 33.83 12.43
C ALA A 9 -44.83 32.49 12.74
N VAL A 10 -45.49 31.35 12.57
CA VAL A 10 -44.78 30.09 12.21
C VAL A 10 -44.87 29.84 10.71
N SER A 11 -44.11 30.57 9.89
CA SER A 11 -44.13 30.35 8.44
C SER A 11 -42.81 30.65 7.70
N PRO A 12 -42.05 31.73 7.99
CA PRO A 12 -40.81 32.00 7.27
C PRO A 12 -39.59 31.27 7.83
N VAL A 13 -39.36 31.39 9.14
CA VAL A 13 -38.11 30.92 9.79
C VAL A 13 -38.02 29.39 9.82
N ILE A 14 -39.14 28.71 10.05
CA ILE A 14 -39.17 27.24 10.05
C ILE A 14 -38.91 26.70 8.64
N GLY A 15 -39.46 27.35 7.61
CA GLY A 15 -39.19 26.98 6.21
C GLY A 15 -37.72 27.17 5.83
N GLU A 16 -37.11 28.26 6.30
CA GLU A 16 -35.68 28.53 6.09
C GLU A 16 -34.80 27.48 6.78
N MET A 17 -35.07 27.18 8.05
CA MET A 17 -34.36 26.14 8.79
C MET A 17 -34.52 24.77 8.12
N LEU A 18 -35.73 24.44 7.65
CA LEU A 18 -35.99 23.20 6.93
C LEU A 18 -35.17 23.12 5.63
N MET A 19 -35.09 24.22 4.88
CA MET A 19 -34.31 24.29 3.64
C MET A 19 -32.82 24.09 3.90
N ILE A 20 -32.28 24.72 4.96
CA ILE A 20 -30.88 24.55 5.36
C ILE A 20 -30.63 23.10 5.79
N VAL A 21 -31.50 22.51 6.60
CA VAL A 21 -31.38 21.11 7.05
C VAL A 21 -31.40 20.15 5.87
N LEU A 22 -32.31 20.34 4.92
CA LEU A 22 -32.40 19.51 3.72
C LEU A 22 -31.13 19.65 2.87
N ALA A 23 -30.63 20.88 2.67
CA ALA A 23 -29.40 21.12 1.94
C ALA A 23 -28.20 20.43 2.62
N LEU A 24 -28.07 20.53 3.94
CA LEU A 24 -27.01 19.86 4.71
C LEU A 24 -27.10 18.34 4.60
N LEU A 25 -28.31 17.77 4.63
CA LEU A 25 -28.54 16.35 4.44
C LEU A 25 -28.09 15.90 3.05
N LEU A 26 -28.48 16.65 2.01
CA LEU A 26 -28.08 16.35 0.63
C LEU A 26 -26.55 16.42 0.45
N VAL A 27 -25.91 17.47 0.97
CA VAL A 27 -24.45 17.63 0.91
C VAL A 27 -23.73 16.50 1.66
N SER A 28 -24.25 16.10 2.83
CA SER A 28 -23.68 15.02 3.64
C SER A 28 -23.74 13.68 2.90
N ILE A 29 -24.92 13.28 2.42
CA ILE A 29 -25.09 12.04 1.66
C ILE A 29 -24.22 12.05 0.40
N PHE A 30 -24.21 13.16 -0.33
CA PHE A 30 -23.38 13.29 -1.53
C PHE A 30 -21.89 13.14 -1.22
N SER A 31 -21.41 13.73 -0.13
CA SER A 31 -20.01 13.62 0.31
C SER A 31 -19.63 12.18 0.64
N VAL A 32 -20.49 11.45 1.35
CA VAL A 32 -20.26 10.02 1.67
C VAL A 32 -20.25 9.18 0.40
N THR A 33 -21.15 9.43 -0.55
CA THR A 33 -21.16 8.71 -1.83
C THR A 33 -19.91 8.97 -2.67
N LEU A 34 -19.36 10.19 -2.64
CA LEU A 34 -18.11 10.49 -3.33
C LEU A 34 -16.91 9.80 -2.68
N LEU A 35 -16.90 9.68 -1.36
CA LEU A 35 -15.83 9.00 -0.64
C LEU A 35 -15.78 7.51 -1.02
N ASP A 36 -16.93 6.88 -1.21
CA ASP A 36 -17.05 5.47 -1.63
C ASP A 36 -16.62 5.23 -3.10
N LEU A 37 -16.64 6.28 -3.93
CA LEU A 37 -16.14 6.24 -5.30
C LEU A 37 -14.63 6.48 -5.40
N LEU A 38 -13.96 6.82 -4.31
CA LEU A 38 -12.49 6.90 -4.34
C LEU A 38 -11.94 5.51 -4.66
N PRO A 39 -11.03 5.40 -5.65
CA PRO A 39 -10.43 4.11 -5.97
C PRO A 39 -9.72 3.58 -4.73
N SER A 40 -9.95 2.31 -4.42
CA SER A 40 -9.21 1.61 -3.37
C SER A 40 -7.71 1.74 -3.63
N GLU A 41 -6.90 1.90 -2.59
CA GLU A 41 -5.45 1.81 -2.72
C GLU A 41 -5.09 0.50 -3.45
N ARG A 42 -4.57 0.62 -4.67
CA ARG A 42 -4.16 -0.52 -5.48
C ARG A 42 -2.78 -0.96 -5.03
N SER A 43 -2.61 -2.25 -4.76
CA SER A 43 -1.28 -2.83 -4.55
C SER A 43 -0.43 -2.64 -5.82
N PRO A 44 0.84 -2.18 -5.70
CA PRO A 44 1.71 -2.00 -6.86
C PRO A 44 1.86 -3.34 -7.61
N SER A 45 1.65 -3.30 -8.93
CA SER A 45 1.88 -4.45 -9.79
C SER A 45 3.31 -4.37 -10.30
N VAL A 46 4.21 -5.22 -9.82
CA VAL A 46 5.61 -5.22 -10.27
C VAL A 46 6.01 -6.60 -10.73
N GLU A 47 6.66 -6.65 -11.89
CA GLU A 47 7.27 -7.85 -12.43
C GLU A 47 8.71 -7.95 -11.93
N ILE A 48 8.98 -8.94 -11.10
CA ILE A 48 10.31 -9.18 -10.52
C ILE A 48 10.91 -10.43 -11.13
N LYS A 49 12.14 -10.30 -11.64
CA LYS A 49 12.96 -11.43 -12.06
C LYS A 49 14.04 -11.69 -11.01
N PRO A 50 13.98 -12.79 -10.25
CA PRO A 50 15.05 -13.16 -9.35
C PRO A 50 16.26 -13.72 -10.12
N ASP A 51 17.44 -13.55 -9.53
CA ASP A 51 18.69 -14.14 -9.94
C ASP A 51 19.35 -14.82 -8.74
N TYR A 52 19.49 -16.14 -8.86
CA TYR A 52 19.99 -17.06 -7.84
C TYR A 52 21.43 -17.54 -8.13
N THR A 53 22.18 -16.80 -8.96
CA THR A 53 23.54 -17.20 -9.37
C THR A 53 24.54 -17.21 -8.21
N ASP A 54 24.28 -16.49 -7.12
CA ASP A 54 25.12 -16.46 -5.91
C ASP A 54 24.43 -17.16 -4.73
N THR A 55 25.18 -17.91 -3.92
CA THR A 55 24.66 -18.53 -2.69
C THR A 55 24.65 -17.59 -1.51
N ASN A 56 25.42 -16.49 -1.56
CA ASN A 56 25.49 -15.52 -0.47
C ASN A 56 24.49 -14.37 -0.66
N SER A 57 23.98 -14.17 -1.88
CA SER A 57 23.08 -13.08 -2.21
C SER A 57 22.06 -13.47 -3.27
N VAL A 58 20.87 -12.88 -3.18
CA VAL A 58 19.83 -12.98 -4.21
C VAL A 58 19.60 -11.60 -4.79
N THR A 59 19.63 -11.48 -6.12
CA THR A 59 19.35 -10.20 -6.79
C THR A 59 17.96 -10.23 -7.40
N LEU A 60 17.12 -9.27 -7.04
CA LEU A 60 15.76 -9.11 -7.55
C LEU A 60 15.73 -7.95 -8.54
N TYR A 61 15.51 -8.22 -9.82
CA TYR A 61 15.45 -7.20 -10.87
C TYR A 61 14.02 -6.74 -11.14
N HIS A 62 13.81 -5.43 -11.20
CA HIS A 62 12.56 -4.84 -11.68
C HIS A 62 12.49 -4.92 -13.20
N LYS A 63 11.49 -5.63 -13.74
CA LYS A 63 11.31 -5.86 -15.18
C LYS A 63 10.05 -5.23 -15.78
N GLY A 64 9.18 -4.65 -14.95
CA GLY A 64 7.96 -4.03 -15.44
C GLY A 64 6.99 -3.67 -14.31
N GLY A 65 6.01 -2.84 -14.65
CA GLY A 65 4.97 -2.43 -13.71
C GLY A 65 5.27 -1.13 -12.98
N ASP A 66 4.76 -1.01 -11.75
CA ASP A 66 4.82 0.20 -10.94
C ASP A 66 6.19 0.36 -10.26
N TRP A 67 6.61 1.61 -10.02
CA TRP A 67 7.77 1.91 -9.20
C TRP A 67 7.42 1.79 -7.70
N ILE A 68 8.40 1.46 -6.86
CA ILE A 68 8.22 1.33 -5.41
C ILE A 68 9.13 2.30 -4.69
N LYS A 69 8.64 3.04 -3.67
CA LYS A 69 9.49 3.88 -2.83
C LYS A 69 10.47 3.04 -2.02
N ARG A 70 11.72 3.46 -1.93
CA ARG A 70 12.74 2.78 -1.11
C ARG A 70 12.32 2.61 0.34
N SER A 71 11.62 3.58 0.93
CA SER A 71 11.11 3.51 2.31
C SER A 71 10.08 2.39 2.53
N ASP A 72 9.41 1.96 1.46
CA ASP A 72 8.28 1.05 1.54
C ASP A 72 8.72 -0.40 1.27
N ILE A 73 9.96 -0.60 0.80
CA ILE A 73 10.55 -1.90 0.51
C ILE A 73 10.90 -2.61 1.81
N GLN A 74 10.45 -3.85 1.91
CA GLN A 74 10.89 -4.79 2.92
C GLN A 74 11.13 -6.14 2.25
N VAL A 75 12.24 -6.79 2.61
CA VAL A 75 12.54 -8.15 2.15
C VAL A 75 12.51 -9.09 3.33
N ILE A 76 11.77 -10.18 3.19
CA ILE A 76 11.63 -11.21 4.20
C ILE A 76 12.03 -12.54 3.58
N VAL A 77 12.95 -13.25 4.25
CA VAL A 77 13.39 -14.57 3.83
C VAL A 77 12.87 -15.62 4.81
N PHE A 78 12.30 -16.69 4.29
CA PHE A 78 11.81 -17.83 5.07
C PHE A 78 12.59 -19.09 4.75
N ARG A 79 12.88 -19.88 5.79
CA ARG A 79 13.37 -21.25 5.68
C ARG A 79 12.42 -22.18 6.39
N GLY A 80 11.63 -22.92 5.63
CA GLY A 80 10.53 -23.71 6.19
C GLY A 80 9.52 -22.83 6.95
N ARG A 81 9.50 -22.92 8.29
CA ARG A 81 8.64 -22.10 9.16
C ARG A 81 9.37 -20.95 9.85
N GLU A 82 10.69 -20.87 9.70
CA GLU A 82 11.51 -19.85 10.35
C GLU A 82 11.67 -18.64 9.44
N THR A 83 11.68 -17.44 10.03
CA THR A 83 12.06 -16.21 9.33
C THR A 83 13.54 -15.96 9.58
N LEU A 84 14.31 -15.88 8.50
CA LEU A 84 15.73 -15.57 8.56
C LEU A 84 15.93 -14.06 8.66
N LYS A 85 17.00 -13.65 9.34
CA LYS A 85 17.42 -12.25 9.30
C LYS A 85 18.09 -11.99 7.96
N SER A 86 17.65 -10.93 7.29
CA SER A 86 18.21 -10.50 6.02
C SER A 86 18.33 -8.99 5.99
N GLU A 87 19.34 -8.53 5.26
CA GLU A 87 19.50 -7.13 4.86
C GLU A 87 19.28 -7.03 3.35
N TRP A 88 18.87 -5.85 2.91
CA TRP A 88 18.70 -5.55 1.50
C TRP A 88 19.23 -4.15 1.20
N ASP A 89 19.75 -3.97 -0.02
CA ASP A 89 20.20 -2.66 -0.51
C ASP A 89 19.88 -2.51 -2.00
N LEU A 90 19.77 -1.25 -2.44
CA LEU A 90 19.81 -0.88 -3.84
C LEU A 90 21.26 -0.55 -4.19
N PRO A 91 21.81 -1.03 -5.32
CA PRO A 91 23.20 -0.76 -5.71
C PRO A 91 23.55 0.74 -5.72
N ASP A 92 22.61 1.58 -6.16
CA ASP A 92 22.71 3.02 -6.07
C ASP A 92 22.00 3.54 -4.81
N LYS A 93 22.78 4.10 -3.88
CA LYS A 93 22.26 4.67 -2.62
C LYS A 93 21.60 6.03 -2.79
N SER A 94 21.84 6.70 -3.91
CA SER A 94 21.20 7.98 -4.22
C SER A 94 19.74 7.81 -4.65
N VAL A 95 19.41 6.63 -5.17
CA VAL A 95 18.08 6.28 -5.66
C VAL A 95 17.12 6.05 -4.49
N GLN A 96 15.98 6.75 -4.55
CA GLN A 96 14.91 6.72 -3.54
C GLN A 96 13.69 5.87 -3.96
N SER A 97 13.77 5.23 -5.12
CA SER A 97 12.71 4.40 -5.70
C SER A 97 13.29 3.21 -6.43
N PHE A 98 12.71 2.04 -6.26
CA PHE A 98 13.00 0.87 -7.07
C PHE A 98 12.10 0.91 -8.31
N ASP A 99 12.69 1.28 -9.44
CA ASP A 99 12.02 1.47 -10.73
C ASP A 99 12.55 0.50 -11.79
N LEU A 100 11.98 0.55 -13.00
CA LEU A 100 12.31 -0.33 -14.11
C LEU A 100 13.81 -0.34 -14.40
N GLY A 101 14.40 -1.54 -14.36
CA GLY A 101 15.83 -1.75 -14.62
C GLY A 101 16.69 -1.76 -13.36
N ASP A 102 16.18 -1.28 -12.23
CA ASP A 102 16.87 -1.38 -10.95
C ASP A 102 16.91 -2.83 -10.44
N SER A 103 17.74 -3.04 -9.42
CA SER A 103 17.84 -4.32 -8.71
C SER A 103 17.92 -4.11 -7.21
N VAL A 104 17.28 -4.99 -6.44
CA VAL A 104 17.48 -5.10 -4.98
C VAL A 104 18.38 -6.31 -4.72
N ILE A 105 19.45 -6.12 -3.96
CA ILE A 105 20.33 -7.22 -3.53
C ILE A 105 19.95 -7.59 -2.10
N VAL A 106 19.71 -8.88 -1.87
CA VAL A 106 19.29 -9.46 -0.58
C VAL A 106 20.40 -10.35 -0.06
N GLN A 107 20.79 -10.17 1.20
CA GLN A 107 21.83 -10.94 1.87
C GLN A 107 21.35 -11.41 3.24
N LEU A 108 21.74 -12.61 3.65
CA LEU A 108 21.41 -13.13 4.97
C LEU A 108 22.34 -12.56 6.05
N VAL A 109 21.82 -12.43 7.26
CA VAL A 109 22.57 -11.97 8.43
C VAL A 109 22.57 -13.07 9.50
N PRO A 110 23.74 -13.55 9.95
CA PRO A 110 25.09 -13.10 9.58
C PRO A 110 25.47 -13.47 8.14
N HIS A 111 26.36 -12.70 7.50
CA HIS A 111 26.82 -12.90 6.11
C HIS A 111 27.58 -14.24 5.85
N SER A 112 27.79 -15.04 6.90
CA SER A 112 28.27 -16.43 6.78
C SER A 112 27.16 -17.41 6.41
N GLU A 113 25.90 -17.05 6.65
CA GLU A 113 24.72 -17.81 6.29
C GLU A 113 24.51 -17.74 4.76
N ARG A 114 24.09 -18.85 4.15
CA ARG A 114 23.88 -18.95 2.71
C ARG A 114 22.44 -19.33 2.41
N PHE A 115 21.96 -18.90 1.25
CA PHE A 115 20.71 -19.40 0.70
C PHE A 115 20.84 -20.87 0.35
N ILE A 116 19.80 -21.63 0.64
CA ILE A 116 19.67 -23.05 0.29
C ILE A 116 18.40 -23.25 -0.53
N ASP A 117 18.37 -24.32 -1.32
CA ASP A 117 17.20 -24.67 -2.12
C ASP A 117 15.97 -24.83 -1.22
N GLY A 118 14.87 -24.18 -1.62
CA GLY A 118 13.64 -24.15 -0.84
C GLY A 118 13.49 -22.94 0.08
N ASP A 119 14.51 -22.09 0.24
CA ASP A 119 14.35 -20.79 0.90
C ASP A 119 13.36 -19.92 0.10
N ILE A 120 12.46 -19.22 0.79
CA ILE A 120 11.45 -18.36 0.14
C ILE A 120 11.84 -16.91 0.37
N ILE A 121 12.02 -16.16 -0.72
CA ILE A 121 12.28 -14.72 -0.69
C ILE A 121 10.97 -13.99 -1.02
N ARG A 122 10.55 -13.08 -0.14
CA ARG A 122 9.42 -12.18 -0.37
C ARG A 122 9.85 -10.73 -0.37
N LEU A 123 9.42 -10.02 -1.41
CA LEU A 123 9.48 -8.57 -1.47
C LEU A 123 8.10 -8.02 -1.10
N VAL A 124 8.07 -7.15 -0.10
CA VAL A 124 6.86 -6.52 0.44
C VAL A 124 6.98 -5.01 0.23
N SER A 125 5.90 -4.40 -0.25
CA SER A 125 5.75 -2.95 -0.37
C SER A 125 4.54 -2.50 0.44
N GLY A 126 4.77 -1.71 1.49
CA GLY A 126 3.73 -1.28 2.41
C GLY A 126 3.01 -2.46 3.07
N LYS A 127 1.73 -2.67 2.73
CA LYS A 127 0.91 -3.78 3.26
C LYS A 127 0.75 -4.96 2.28
N SER A 128 1.39 -4.89 1.11
CA SER A 128 1.20 -5.87 0.03
C SER A 128 2.48 -6.63 -0.28
N THR A 129 2.37 -7.93 -0.53
CA THR A 129 3.48 -8.71 -1.09
C THR A 129 3.52 -8.49 -2.60
N VAL A 130 4.65 -7.98 -3.07
CA VAL A 130 4.88 -7.67 -4.49
C VAL A 130 5.46 -8.88 -5.21
N PHE A 131 6.35 -9.62 -4.54
CA PHE A 131 6.96 -10.82 -5.09
C PHE A 131 7.15 -11.88 -4.00
N SER A 132 7.00 -13.14 -4.38
CA SER A 132 7.34 -14.30 -3.56
C SER A 132 7.90 -15.37 -4.48
N GLY A 133 9.16 -15.75 -4.27
CA GLY A 133 9.85 -16.78 -5.06
C GLY A 133 10.60 -17.75 -4.16
N THR A 134 10.73 -18.98 -4.61
CA THR A 134 11.61 -19.97 -3.98
C THR A 134 12.99 -19.86 -4.61
N TYR A 135 14.03 -19.86 -3.79
CA TYR A 135 15.42 -20.00 -4.19
C TYR A 135 15.64 -21.41 -4.72
N ASP A 136 16.12 -21.49 -5.95
CA ASP A 136 16.39 -22.75 -6.66
C ASP A 136 17.58 -22.47 -7.60
N LYS A 137 18.74 -23.05 -7.27
CA LYS A 137 20.01 -22.80 -7.99
C LYS A 137 20.55 -24.06 -8.67
#